data_AF-A0A7I7X9L9-F1
#
_entry.id   AF-A0A7I7X9L9-F1
#
_cell.length_a   1.000
_cell.length_b   1.000
_cell.length_c   1.000
_cell.angle_alpha   90.00
_cell.angle_beta   90.00
_cell.angle_gamma   90.00
#
_symmetry.space_group_name_H-M   'P 1'
#
loop_
_entity.id
_entity.type
_entity.pdbx_description
1 polymer ?
#
loop_
_entity_poly.entity_id
_entity_poly.type
_entity_poly.pdbx_seq_one_letter_code
_entity_poly.pdbx_strand_id
1 'polypeptide(L)'
;MELPGERKLKTNTILSVGEHSVRVEAFVCRNPDENHAGVYRYLLKRNRRLYGVAYTLDNVGDIYLVGRMSLSSVTAEEIDRVLGQVLEAVDFDFNTLLELGFATSIQKEWEWRVSTGQSLKNLRAFEHLIEPGS
;
A
#
# COMPACT_ATOMS: atom_id res chain seq x y z
N MET A 1 15.71 0.74 18.23
CA MET A 1 14.82 0.04 19.18
C MET A 1 13.51 0.81 19.17
N GLU A 2 12.44 0.24 18.61
CA GLU A 2 11.16 0.95 18.45
C GLU A 2 10.05 0.27 19.27
N LEU A 3 9.32 1.11 20.01
CA LEU A 3 8.23 0.78 20.93
C LEU A 3 6.93 0.42 20.19
N PRO A 4 5.93 -0.23 20.84
CA PRO A 4 4.62 -0.49 20.26
C PRO A 4 3.77 0.78 20.30
N GLY A 5 3.72 1.49 19.17
CA GLY A 5 2.57 2.29 18.78
C GLY A 5 1.98 1.70 17.51
N GLU A 6 0.70 1.95 17.23
CA GLU A 6 0.12 1.80 15.90
C GLU A 6 1.11 2.43 14.90
N ARG A 7 1.85 1.59 14.17
CA ARG A 7 2.80 2.10 13.18
C ARG A 7 1.95 2.64 12.04
N LYS A 8 1.64 3.93 12.10
CA LYS A 8 1.23 4.71 10.93
C LYS A 8 2.27 4.43 9.86
N LEU A 9 1.89 3.73 8.80
CA LEU A 9 2.75 3.54 7.65
C LEU A 9 3.14 4.94 7.17
N LYS A 10 4.44 5.22 7.09
CA LYS A 10 4.91 6.48 6.51
C LYS A 10 4.78 6.37 5.00
N THR A 11 3.64 6.78 4.47
CA THR A 11 3.40 6.84 3.03
C THR A 11 4.07 8.09 2.48
N ASN A 12 5.29 7.93 1.93
CA ASN A 12 5.96 9.03 1.26
C ASN A 12 5.12 9.44 0.04
N THR A 13 4.62 10.67 0.06
CA THR A 13 3.77 11.23 -0.99
C THR A 13 4.46 12.44 -1.60
N ILE A 14 4.70 12.39 -2.90
CA ILE A 14 5.35 13.43 -3.67
C ILE A 14 4.28 14.26 -4.38
N LEU A 15 4.38 15.58 -4.24
CA LEU A 15 3.62 16.55 -5.00
C LEU A 15 4.57 17.21 -6.02
N SER A 16 4.29 17.06 -7.30
CA SER A 16 5.08 17.65 -8.39
C SER A 16 4.26 18.66 -9.17
N VAL A 17 4.69 19.91 -9.18
CA VAL A 17 4.03 21.00 -9.92
C VAL A 17 4.54 21.00 -11.35
N GLY A 18 3.65 20.74 -12.30
CA GLY A 18 3.90 20.91 -13.74
C GLY A 18 3.31 22.20 -14.28
N GLU A 19 3.35 22.37 -15.60
CA GLU A 19 2.89 23.59 -16.28
C GLU A 19 1.38 23.87 -16.11
N HIS A 20 0.56 22.82 -16.02
CA HIS A 20 -0.91 22.94 -15.97
C HIS A 20 -1.57 22.17 -14.81
N SER A 21 -0.81 21.33 -14.12
CA SER A 21 -1.35 20.44 -13.07
C SER A 21 -0.33 20.13 -12.00
N VAL A 22 -0.82 19.82 -10.80
CA VAL A 22 -0.04 19.16 -9.76
C VAL A 22 -0.29 17.66 -9.83
N ARG A 23 0.79 16.88 -9.88
CA ARG A 23 0.77 15.43 -9.80
C ARG A 23 1.00 15.00 -8.35
N VAL A 24 0.25 14.01 -7.92
CA VAL A 24 0.42 13.33 -6.63
C VAL A 24 0.89 11.92 -6.90
N GLU A 25 1.94 11.47 -6.22
CA GLU A 25 2.45 10.10 -6.31
C GLU A 25 2.81 9.57 -4.93
N ALA A 26 2.29 8.40 -4.59
CA ALA A 26 2.60 7.71 -3.35
C ALA A 26 2.95 6.25 -3.64
N PHE A 27 4.12 5.83 -3.16
CA PHE A 27 4.54 4.43 -3.23
C PHE A 27 3.75 3.61 -2.21
N VAL A 28 3.23 2.45 -2.64
CA VAL A 28 2.42 1.56 -1.79
C VAL A 28 3.22 0.32 -1.42
N CYS A 29 3.60 -0.47 -2.42
CA CYS A 29 4.44 -1.66 -2.22
C CYS A 29 5.18 -2.03 -3.51
N ARG A 30 6.16 -2.93 -3.36
CA ARG A 30 6.91 -3.50 -4.49
C ARG A 30 6.01 -4.37 -5.36
N ASN A 31 6.50 -4.71 -6.55
CA ASN A 31 5.86 -5.71 -7.40
C ASN A 31 5.51 -6.97 -6.57
N PRO A 32 4.25 -7.44 -6.60
CA PRO A 32 3.84 -8.67 -5.95
C PRO A 32 4.72 -9.85 -6.36
N ASP A 33 5.06 -10.71 -5.40
CA ASP A 33 5.84 -11.93 -5.68
C ASP A 33 4.97 -12.96 -6.42
N GLU A 34 3.66 -12.97 -6.15
CA GLU A 34 2.71 -13.94 -6.68
C GLU A 34 1.30 -13.36 -6.90
N ASN A 35 0.41 -14.16 -7.49
CA ASN A 35 -1.01 -13.85 -7.66
C ASN A 35 -1.33 -12.45 -8.27
N HIS A 36 -0.53 -12.05 -9.26
CA HIS A 36 -0.65 -10.76 -9.94
C HIS A 36 -2.08 -10.47 -10.42
N ALA A 37 -2.79 -11.46 -10.99
CA ALA A 37 -4.17 -11.29 -11.42
C ALA A 37 -5.14 -10.96 -10.28
N GLY A 38 -4.96 -11.59 -9.10
CA GLY A 38 -5.76 -11.31 -7.91
C GLY A 38 -5.50 -9.91 -7.38
N VAL A 39 -4.22 -9.53 -7.27
CA VAL A 39 -3.79 -8.18 -6.89
C VAL A 39 -4.38 -7.13 -7.85
N TYR A 40 -4.17 -7.27 -9.15
CA TYR A 40 -4.63 -6.28 -10.14
C TYR A 40 -6.15 -6.16 -10.16
N ARG A 41 -6.88 -7.28 -10.03
CA ARG A 41 -8.34 -7.25 -9.90
C ARG A 41 -8.78 -6.48 -8.66
N TYR A 42 -8.08 -6.65 -7.55
CA TYR A 42 -8.35 -5.91 -6.32
C TYR A 42 -8.11 -4.40 -6.51
N LEU A 43 -6.94 -4.01 -7.05
CA LEU A 43 -6.61 -2.61 -7.34
C LEU A 43 -7.66 -1.94 -8.24
N LEU A 44 -8.07 -2.61 -9.32
CA LEU A 44 -9.10 -2.11 -10.24
C LEU A 44 -10.46 -1.94 -9.58
N LYS A 45 -10.86 -2.86 -8.69
CA LYS A 45 -12.09 -2.70 -7.89
C LYS A 45 -11.98 -1.53 -6.93
N ARG A 46 -10.82 -1.37 -6.28
CA ARG A 46 -10.58 -0.33 -5.28
C ARG A 46 -10.63 1.07 -5.89
N ASN A 47 -10.11 1.24 -7.11
CA ASN A 47 -10.15 2.50 -7.86
C ASN A 47 -11.55 3.10 -8.02
N ARG A 48 -12.62 2.28 -7.96
CA ARG A 48 -14.01 2.78 -8.01
C ARG A 48 -14.42 3.62 -6.81
N ARG A 49 -13.68 3.54 -5.70
CA ARG A 49 -14.01 4.17 -4.42
C ARG A 49 -13.02 5.27 -4.02
N LEU A 50 -11.97 5.48 -4.81
CA LEU A 50 -10.93 6.45 -4.50
C LEU A 50 -11.29 7.83 -5.05
N TYR A 51 -10.95 8.86 -4.29
CA TYR A 51 -11.07 10.26 -4.70
C TYR A 51 -9.71 10.85 -5.12
N GLY A 52 -9.63 11.45 -6.30
CA GLY A 52 -8.45 12.21 -6.75
C GLY A 52 -7.18 11.40 -7.05
N VAL A 53 -7.10 10.13 -6.62
CA VAL A 53 -6.00 9.19 -6.89
C VAL A 53 -6.52 7.84 -7.37
N ALA A 54 -5.68 7.10 -8.08
CA ALA A 54 -5.94 5.74 -8.50
C ALA A 54 -4.68 4.88 -8.33
N TYR A 55 -4.88 3.59 -8.06
CA TYR A 55 -3.83 2.58 -8.14
C TYR A 55 -3.34 2.42 -9.57
N THR A 56 -2.02 2.40 -9.69
CA THR A 56 -1.26 2.27 -10.94
C THR A 56 -0.05 1.36 -10.69
N LEU A 57 0.56 0.90 -11.78
CA LEU A 57 1.80 0.14 -11.78
C LEU A 57 2.86 0.93 -12.53
N ASP A 58 4.10 0.84 -12.09
CA ASP A 58 5.24 1.27 -12.90
C ASP A 58 5.70 0.17 -13.88
N ASN A 59 6.83 0.40 -14.56
CA ASN A 59 7.37 -0.52 -15.56
C ASN A 59 7.88 -1.85 -14.98
N VAL A 60 8.19 -1.92 -13.68
CA VAL A 60 8.65 -3.14 -13.01
C VAL A 60 7.55 -3.79 -12.16
N GLY A 61 6.36 -3.19 -12.13
CA GLY A 61 5.18 -3.70 -11.44
C GLY A 61 5.01 -3.17 -10.01
N ASP A 62 5.83 -2.22 -9.57
CA ASP A 62 5.66 -1.58 -8.27
C ASP A 62 4.33 -0.80 -8.25
N ILE A 63 3.64 -0.87 -7.11
CA ILE A 63 2.28 -0.35 -6.96
C ILE A 63 2.34 1.08 -6.39
N TYR A 64 1.67 2.00 -7.09
CA TYR A 64 1.58 3.41 -6.72
C TYR A 64 0.13 3.90 -6.69
N LEU A 65 -0.16 4.83 -5.78
CA LEU A 65 -1.31 5.73 -5.92
C LEU A 65 -0.88 6.99 -6.67
N VAL A 66 -1.57 7.30 -7.77
CA VAL A 66 -1.27 8.45 -8.61
C VAL A 66 -2.53 9.29 -8.80
N GLY A 67 -2.38 10.61 -8.63
CA GLY A 67 -3.43 11.60 -8.85
C GLY A 67 -2.94 12.79 -9.65
N ARG A 68 -3.88 13.54 -10.24
CA ARG A 68 -3.61 14.81 -10.90
C ARG A 68 -4.73 15.79 -10.60
N MET A 69 -4.34 17.03 -10.30
CA MET A 69 -5.27 18.15 -10.08
C MET A 69 -4.85 19.35 -10.93
N SER A 70 -5.83 20.09 -11.46
CA SER A 70 -5.57 21.34 -12.19
C SER A 70 -4.92 22.38 -11.26
N LEU A 71 -4.05 23.25 -11.76
CA LEU A 71 -3.46 24.30 -10.92
C LEU A 71 -4.51 25.18 -10.23
N SER A 72 -5.61 25.49 -10.92
CA SER A 72 -6.72 26.28 -10.39
C SER A 72 -7.49 25.62 -9.24
N SER A 73 -7.43 24.28 -9.13
CA SER A 73 -8.07 23.53 -8.04
C SER A 73 -7.15 23.30 -6.85
N VAL A 74 -5.87 23.70 -6.92
CA VAL A 74 -4.91 23.52 -5.83
C VAL A 74 -5.25 24.48 -4.69
N THR A 75 -5.84 23.94 -3.65
CA THR A 75 -6.12 24.63 -2.39
C THR A 75 -5.61 23.79 -1.22
N ALA A 76 -5.43 24.40 -0.05
CA ALA A 76 -5.04 23.65 1.14
C ALA A 76 -6.04 22.51 1.46
N GLU A 77 -7.33 22.77 1.29
CA GLU A 77 -8.38 21.76 1.50
C GLU A 77 -8.32 20.62 0.47
N GLU A 78 -8.08 20.93 -0.80
CA GLU A 78 -7.98 19.89 -1.84
C GLU A 78 -6.73 19.01 -1.64
N ILE A 79 -5.61 19.64 -1.26
CA ILE A 79 -4.40 18.89 -0.90
C ILE A 79 -4.67 17.99 0.30
N ASP A 80 -5.29 18.49 1.36
CA ASP A 80 -5.62 17.71 2.55
C ASP A 80 -6.53 16.51 2.23
N ARG A 81 -7.57 16.71 1.41
CA ARG A 81 -8.45 15.62 0.95
C ARG A 81 -7.70 14.54 0.19
N VAL A 82 -6.82 14.92 -0.73
CA VAL A 82 -6.05 13.95 -1.51
C VAL A 82 -5.02 13.22 -0.65
N LEU A 83 -4.32 13.91 0.25
CA LEU A 83 -3.38 13.28 1.17
C LEU A 83 -4.10 12.35 2.17
N GLY A 84 -5.27 12.76 2.66
CA GLY A 84 -6.14 11.92 3.49
C GLY A 84 -6.58 10.66 2.77
N GLN A 85 -7.00 10.79 1.50
CA GLN A 85 -7.37 9.64 0.68
C GLN A 85 -6.18 8.69 0.45
N VAL A 86 -4.97 9.21 0.23
CA VAL A 86 -3.76 8.40 0.08
C VAL A 86 -3.46 7.62 1.36
N LEU A 87 -3.50 8.29 2.51
CA LEU A 87 -3.26 7.66 3.80
C LEU A 87 -4.27 6.54 4.06
N GLU A 88 -5.56 6.83 3.90
CA GLU A 88 -6.63 5.86 4.13
C GLU A 88 -6.53 4.66 3.17
N ALA A 89 -6.26 4.90 1.89
CA ALA A 89 -6.11 3.83 0.91
C ALA A 89 -4.94 2.92 1.25
N VAL A 90 -3.76 3.48 1.55
CA VAL A 90 -2.61 2.67 1.93
C VAL A 90 -2.88 1.90 3.22
N ASP A 91 -3.33 2.55 4.29
CA ASP A 91 -3.57 1.88 5.58
C ASP A 91 -4.63 0.77 5.46
N PHE A 92 -5.70 0.98 4.69
CA PHE A 92 -6.77 0.01 4.53
C PHE A 92 -6.38 -1.16 3.61
N ASP A 93 -5.71 -0.87 2.49
CA ASP A 93 -5.47 -1.86 1.44
C ASP A 93 -4.15 -2.66 1.67
N PHE A 94 -3.24 -2.18 2.54
CA PHE A 94 -1.90 -2.77 2.71
C PHE A 94 -1.90 -4.25 3.09
N ASN A 95 -2.62 -4.65 4.15
CA ASN A 95 -2.64 -6.05 4.58
C ASN A 95 -3.25 -6.97 3.52
N THR A 96 -4.30 -6.51 2.83
CA THR A 96 -4.91 -7.28 1.74
C THR A 96 -3.95 -7.44 0.57
N LEU A 97 -3.17 -6.42 0.21
CA LEU A 97 -2.14 -6.53 -0.82
C LEU A 97 -1.03 -7.51 -0.42
N LEU A 98 -0.63 -7.52 0.85
CA LEU A 98 0.34 -8.46 1.40
C LEU A 98 -0.17 -9.91 1.37
N GLU A 99 -1.40 -10.14 1.83
CA GLU A 99 -2.05 -11.46 1.78
C GLU A 99 -2.20 -11.97 0.35
N LEU A 100 -2.59 -11.10 -0.58
CA LEU A 100 -2.80 -11.50 -1.96
C LEU A 100 -1.49 -11.77 -2.68
N GLY A 101 -0.49 -10.91 -2.52
CA GLY A 101 0.69 -10.85 -3.39
C GLY A 101 1.99 -11.37 -2.79
N PHE A 102 2.02 -11.67 -1.48
CA PHE A 102 3.25 -11.97 -0.74
C PHE A 102 3.09 -13.12 0.27
N ALA A 103 2.03 -13.93 0.19
CA ALA A 103 1.72 -14.97 1.16
C ALA A 103 2.89 -15.95 1.38
N THR A 104 3.49 -16.46 0.30
CA THR A 104 4.62 -17.39 0.35
C THR A 104 5.86 -16.75 0.99
N SER A 105 6.13 -15.48 0.70
CA SER A 105 7.26 -14.74 1.27
C SER A 105 7.05 -14.45 2.76
N ILE A 106 5.81 -14.12 3.15
CA ILE A 106 5.41 -13.96 4.56
C ILE A 106 5.58 -15.28 5.32
N GLN A 107 5.20 -16.41 4.73
CA GLN A 107 5.37 -17.73 5.34
C GLN A 107 6.85 -18.06 5.58
N LYS A 108 7.71 -17.86 4.58
CA LYS A 108 9.16 -18.11 4.72
C LYS A 108 9.79 -17.21 5.79
N GLU A 109 9.44 -15.93 5.81
CA GLU A 109 9.90 -14.99 6.85
C GLU A 109 9.42 -15.42 8.24
N TRP A 110 8.18 -15.89 8.36
CA TRP A 110 7.64 -16.42 9.61
C TRP A 110 8.47 -17.59 10.14
N GLU A 111 8.67 -18.62 9.31
CA GLU A 111 9.44 -19.83 9.65
C GLU A 111 10.88 -19.47 10.03
N TRP A 112 11.50 -18.53 9.31
CA TRP A 112 12.84 -18.04 9.63
C TRP A 112 12.89 -17.33 10.98
N ARG A 113 11.93 -16.47 11.30
CA ARG A 113 11.89 -15.79 12.60
C ARG A 113 11.64 -16.74 13.75
N VAL A 114 10.79 -17.75 13.56
CA VAL A 114 10.54 -18.80 14.57
C VAL A 114 11.84 -19.58 14.83
N SER A 115 12.53 -20.03 13.79
CA SER A 115 13.76 -20.83 13.93
C SER A 115 14.94 -20.04 14.50
N THR A 116 14.95 -18.71 14.36
CA THR A 116 16.02 -17.83 14.84
C THR A 116 15.68 -17.07 16.12
N GLY A 117 14.49 -17.27 16.70
CA GLY A 117 14.03 -16.61 17.92
C GLY A 117 13.76 -15.10 17.76
N GLN A 118 13.47 -14.65 16.54
CA GLN A 118 13.19 -13.23 16.26
C GLN A 118 11.72 -12.86 16.51
N SER A 119 11.45 -11.56 16.68
CA SER A 119 10.12 -11.06 16.98
C SER A 119 9.15 -11.19 15.80
N LEU A 120 7.98 -11.81 16.04
CA LEU A 120 6.89 -11.96 15.07
C LEU A 120 5.87 -10.81 15.10
N LYS A 121 6.10 -9.75 15.88
CA LYS A 121 5.10 -8.71 16.17
C LYS A 121 4.37 -8.15 14.93
N ASN A 122 5.09 -7.90 13.84
CA ASN A 122 4.51 -7.35 12.60
C ASN A 122 3.89 -8.43 11.70
N LEU A 123 4.27 -9.69 11.89
CA LEU A 123 3.73 -10.80 11.11
C LEU A 123 2.45 -11.37 11.74
N ARG A 124 2.15 -11.05 13.00
CA ARG A 124 0.96 -11.55 13.71
C ARG A 124 -0.36 -11.34 12.96
N ALA A 125 -0.47 -10.24 12.21
CA ALA A 125 -1.65 -9.98 11.37
C ALA A 125 -1.90 -11.09 10.32
N PHE A 126 -0.85 -11.84 9.95
CA PHE A 126 -0.85 -12.89 8.94
C PHE A 126 -0.76 -14.31 9.55
N GLU A 127 -0.99 -14.48 10.86
CA GLU A 127 -1.01 -15.80 11.53
C GLU A 127 -1.93 -16.79 10.82
N HIS A 128 -3.07 -16.31 10.33
CA HIS A 128 -4.06 -17.08 9.59
C HIS A 128 -3.56 -17.64 8.24
N LEU A 129 -2.44 -17.14 7.70
CA LEU A 129 -1.81 -17.69 6.49
C LEU A 129 -0.90 -18.90 6.81
N ILE A 130 -0.52 -19.07 8.09
CA ILE A 130 0.46 -20.08 8.52
C ILE A 130 -0.22 -21.30 9.10
N GLU A 131 -1.35 -21.12 9.79
CA GLU A 131 -2.12 -22.24 10.31
C GLU A 131 -2.84 -22.94 9.13
N PRO A 132 -2.53 -24.21 8.82
CA PRO A 132 -3.32 -24.95 7.86
C PRO A 132 -4.75 -25.03 8.43
N GLY A 133 -5.71 -24.50 7.68
CA GLY A 133 -7.13 -24.61 8.02
C GLY A 133 -7.44 -26.06 8.43
N SER A 134 -7.94 -26.21 9.65
CA SER A 134 -8.48 -27.48 10.16
C SER A 134 -9.70 -27.91 9.37
#